data_AF-A0A653MH03-F1
#
_entry.id   AF-A0A653MH03-F1
#
_cell.length_a   1.000
_cell.length_b   1.000
_cell.length_c   1.000
_cell.angle_alpha   90.00
_cell.angle_beta   90.00
_cell.angle_gamma   90.00
#
_symmetry.space_group_name_H-M   'P 1'
#
loop_
_entity.id
_entity.type
_entity.pdbx_description
1 polymer ?
#
loop_
_entity_poly.entity_id
_entity_poly.type
_entity_poly.pdbx_seq_one_letter_code
_entity_poly.pdbx_strand_id
1 'polypeptide(L)'
;MTRLVWDVDALLATLDGATRPQALWDAALAALSAAGGSAAGGPGEPSGVTEVAVVDAPTGAVLWDAETLGVPRPLDPGGSLVSLLADVADTDPRTWAGVLEGRYAAGSLGSYLVARATRGLEHVGLAGAVPDLAALPAGAPDDVLPEVLPPGPVGTTDPACCAGLRVPLLLLLPA
;
A
#
# COMPACT_ATOMS: atom_id res chain seq x y z
N MET A 1 1.56 20.65 -14.47
CA MET A 1 1.99 19.35 -13.91
C MET A 1 1.33 19.22 -12.56
N THR A 2 0.38 18.30 -12.43
CA THR A 2 -0.40 18.13 -11.20
C THR A 2 0.06 16.83 -10.55
N ARG A 3 0.68 16.94 -9.37
CA ARG A 3 0.98 15.79 -8.51
C ARG A 3 -0.24 15.48 -7.66
N LEU A 4 -0.74 14.25 -7.74
CA LEU A 4 -1.71 13.75 -6.77
C LEU A 4 -0.97 13.14 -5.58
N VAL A 5 -1.38 13.48 -4.36
CA VAL A 5 -0.79 12.92 -3.14
C VAL A 5 -1.82 12.01 -2.45
N TRP A 6 -1.42 10.77 -2.24
CA TRP A 6 -2.06 9.81 -1.34
C TRP A 6 -1.30 9.81 -0.02
N ASP A 7 -1.66 10.76 0.84
CA ASP A 7 -1.19 10.81 2.22
C ASP A 7 -1.97 9.77 3.04
N VAL A 8 -1.27 8.77 3.56
CA VAL A 8 -1.88 7.63 4.24
C VAL A 8 -2.67 8.08 5.46
N ASP A 9 -2.14 9.01 6.26
CA ASP A 9 -2.82 9.50 7.47
C ASP A 9 -4.07 10.30 7.11
N ALA A 10 -3.99 11.14 6.08
CA ALA A 10 -5.14 11.88 5.58
C ALA A 10 -6.22 10.93 5.03
N LEU A 11 -5.82 9.88 4.29
CA LEU A 11 -6.75 8.87 3.78
C LEU A 11 -7.43 8.12 4.93
N LEU A 12 -6.68 7.67 5.93
CA LEU A 12 -7.20 6.99 7.11
C LEU A 12 -8.19 7.87 7.90
N ALA A 13 -7.91 9.17 8.01
CA ALA A 13 -8.81 10.11 8.67
C ALA A 13 -10.19 10.21 7.99
N THR A 14 -10.29 9.90 6.69
CA THR A 14 -11.58 9.85 5.98
C THR A 14 -12.40 8.58 6.24
N LEU A 15 -11.79 7.56 6.88
CA LEU A 15 -12.41 6.24 7.01
C LEU A 15 -13.28 6.09 8.28
N ASP A 16 -13.39 7.11 9.13
CA ASP A 16 -14.14 7.07 10.40
C ASP A 16 -13.82 5.84 11.27
N GLY A 17 -12.54 5.43 11.30
CA GLY A 17 -12.07 4.26 12.04
C GLY A 17 -12.28 2.90 11.34
N ALA A 18 -12.75 2.89 10.09
CA ALA A 18 -12.87 1.64 9.33
C ALA A 18 -11.49 1.05 9.01
N THR A 19 -11.22 -0.13 9.57
CA THR A 19 -10.00 -0.91 9.32
C THR A 19 -10.13 -1.84 8.12
N ARG A 20 -11.06 -1.56 7.20
CA ARG A 20 -11.26 -2.37 5.99
C ARG A 20 -10.22 -1.98 4.93
N PRO A 21 -9.42 -2.92 4.43
CA PRO A 21 -8.40 -2.66 3.41
C PRO A 21 -8.95 -2.05 2.12
N GLN A 22 -10.14 -2.48 1.71
CA GLN A 22 -10.83 -1.93 0.55
C GLN A 22 -11.22 -0.46 0.77
N ALA A 23 -11.53 -0.03 1.99
CA ALA A 23 -11.92 1.35 2.26
C ALA A 23 -10.74 2.32 2.07
N LEU A 24 -9.53 1.94 2.48
CA LEU A 24 -8.31 2.71 2.22
C LEU A 24 -8.07 2.85 0.70
N TRP A 25 -8.23 1.76 -0.04
CA TRP A 25 -8.08 1.79 -1.49
C TRP A 25 -9.16 2.63 -2.19
N ASP A 26 -10.41 2.51 -1.76
CA ASP A 26 -11.53 3.30 -2.29
C ASP A 26 -11.31 4.80 -2.03
N ALA A 27 -10.76 5.18 -0.86
CA ALA A 27 -10.40 6.55 -0.56
C ALA A 27 -9.29 7.09 -1.49
N ALA A 28 -8.27 6.27 -1.77
CA ALA A 28 -7.22 6.61 -2.73
C ALA A 28 -7.80 6.83 -4.15
N LEU A 29 -8.70 5.96 -4.60
CA LEU A 29 -9.40 6.11 -5.89
C LEU A 29 -10.35 7.31 -5.92
N ALA A 30 -10.99 7.65 -4.81
CA ALA A 30 -11.82 8.83 -4.69
C ALA A 30 -10.97 10.11 -4.81
N ALA A 31 -9.80 10.16 -4.17
CA ALA A 31 -8.86 11.27 -4.32
C ALA A 31 -8.36 11.40 -5.77
N LEU A 32 -8.11 10.27 -6.44
CA LEU A 32 -7.74 10.24 -7.85
C LEU A 32 -8.86 10.77 -8.75
N SER A 33 -10.10 10.35 -8.51
CA SER A 33 -11.28 10.78 -9.26
C SER A 33 -11.56 12.27 -9.04
N ALA A 34 -11.36 12.78 -7.83
CA ALA A 34 -11.50 14.19 -7.50
C ALA A 34 -10.44 15.05 -8.19
N ALA A 35 -9.19 14.59 -8.27
CA ALA A 35 -8.14 15.26 -9.03
C ALA A 35 -8.36 15.16 -10.56
N GLY A 36 -9.12 14.16 -11.01
CA GLY A 36 -9.54 13.96 -12.38
C GLY A 36 -10.84 14.68 -12.79
N GLY A 37 -11.61 15.26 -11.85
CA GLY A 37 -12.86 15.98 -12.13
C GLY A 37 -12.68 17.50 -12.06
N SER A 38 -13.21 18.34 -12.95
CA SER A 38 -14.22 18.16 -14.00
C SER A 38 -13.70 18.73 -15.32
N ALA A 39 -13.42 17.88 -16.29
CA ALA A 39 -13.46 18.32 -17.67
C ALA A 39 -14.91 18.16 -18.14
N ALA A 40 -15.57 19.28 -18.44
CA ALA A 40 -16.76 19.32 -19.29
C ALA A 40 -16.38 18.95 -20.75
N GLY A 41 -15.70 17.81 -20.92
CA GLY A 41 -15.20 17.28 -22.17
C GLY A 41 -15.55 15.80 -22.24
N GLY A 42 -15.95 15.37 -23.43
CA GLY A 42 -16.43 14.01 -23.66
C GLY A 42 -15.41 12.91 -23.33
N PRO A 43 -15.78 11.64 -23.57
CA PRO A 43 -14.87 10.52 -23.41
C PRO A 43 -13.56 10.75 -24.17
N GLY A 44 -12.44 10.90 -23.45
CA GLY A 44 -11.10 10.99 -24.03
C GLY A 44 -10.21 12.16 -23.59
N GLU A 45 -10.64 13.07 -22.70
CA GLU A 45 -9.71 14.12 -22.22
C GLU A 45 -8.71 13.58 -21.18
N PRO A 46 -7.41 13.91 -21.32
CA PRO A 46 -6.37 13.43 -20.43
C PRO A 46 -6.52 14.06 -19.05
N SER A 47 -6.50 13.21 -18.02
CA SER A 47 -6.39 13.67 -16.63
C SER A 47 -5.19 14.62 -16.49
N GLY A 48 -5.36 15.70 -15.75
CA GLY A 48 -4.27 16.65 -15.46
C GLY A 48 -3.19 16.07 -14.54
N VAL A 49 -3.43 14.90 -13.94
CA VAL A 49 -2.49 14.19 -13.07
C VAL A 49 -1.30 13.71 -13.88
N THR A 50 -0.11 14.20 -13.52
CA THR A 50 1.15 13.84 -14.20
C THR A 50 1.98 12.83 -13.40
N GLU A 51 1.66 12.64 -12.11
CA GLU A 51 2.32 11.69 -11.20
C GLU A 51 1.45 11.47 -9.96
N VAL A 52 1.63 10.33 -9.30
CA VAL A 52 1.00 9.98 -8.02
C VAL A 52 2.10 9.78 -6.99
N ALA A 53 1.96 10.37 -5.81
CA ALA A 53 2.87 10.19 -4.69
C ALA A 53 2.12 9.56 -3.51
N VAL A 54 2.57 8.41 -3.04
CA VAL A 54 2.20 7.83 -1.75
C VAL A 54 3.09 8.46 -0.69
N VAL A 55 2.48 9.15 0.28
CA VAL A 55 3.18 9.68 1.45
C VAL A 55 2.85 8.77 2.62
N ASP A 56 3.86 8.14 3.18
CA ASP A 56 3.71 7.05 4.15
C ASP A 56 4.57 7.29 5.39
N ALA A 57 3.96 7.17 6.56
CA ALA A 57 4.64 7.20 7.84
C ALA A 57 5.10 5.78 8.24
N PRO A 58 6.08 5.62 9.14
CA PRO A 58 6.53 4.32 9.64
C PRO A 58 5.53 3.72 10.66
N THR A 59 4.23 3.90 10.43
CA THR A 59 3.15 3.42 11.27
C THR A 59 2.09 2.76 10.41
N GLY A 60 1.51 1.69 10.93
CA GLY A 60 0.49 0.94 10.23
C GLY A 60 1.07 -0.28 9.54
N ALA A 61 0.41 -1.43 9.70
CA ALA A 61 0.83 -2.68 9.10
C ALA A 61 -0.34 -3.40 8.44
N VAL A 62 -0.03 -4.09 7.35
CA VAL A 62 -1.00 -4.92 6.62
C VAL A 62 -0.30 -6.13 6.03
N LEU A 63 -1.04 -7.25 6.02
CA LEU A 63 -0.69 -8.51 5.35
C LEU A 63 -1.63 -8.67 4.16
N TRP A 64 -1.15 -9.07 2.99
CA TRP A 64 -1.98 -9.30 1.81
C TRP A 64 -1.49 -10.51 1.02
N ASP A 65 -2.41 -11.18 0.34
CA ASP A 65 -2.12 -12.26 -0.58
C ASP A 65 -1.37 -11.67 -1.79
N ALA A 66 -0.16 -12.16 -2.06
CA ALA A 66 0.76 -11.55 -3.02
C ALA A 66 0.22 -11.57 -4.46
N GLU A 67 -0.62 -12.56 -4.81
CA GLU A 67 -1.19 -12.69 -6.15
C GLU A 67 -2.48 -11.88 -6.33
N THR A 68 -3.37 -11.95 -5.34
CA THR A 68 -4.73 -11.38 -5.44
C THR A 68 -4.83 -9.98 -4.84
N LEU A 69 -3.83 -9.56 -4.06
CA LEU A 69 -3.82 -8.37 -3.22
C LEU A 69 -4.99 -8.36 -2.21
N GLY A 70 -5.57 -9.52 -1.95
CA GLY A 70 -6.63 -9.73 -0.99
C GLY A 70 -6.07 -9.72 0.42
N VAL A 71 -6.69 -8.96 1.30
CA VAL A 71 -6.18 -8.79 2.65
C VAL A 71 -6.98 -9.69 3.61
N PRO A 72 -6.36 -10.69 4.26
CA PRO A 72 -7.06 -11.69 5.08
C PRO A 72 -7.49 -11.16 6.46
N ARG A 73 -6.95 -10.01 6.90
CA ARG A 73 -7.16 -9.46 8.24
C ARG A 73 -7.47 -7.95 8.19
N PRO A 74 -8.18 -7.37 9.18
CA PRO A 74 -8.32 -5.92 9.24
C PRO A 74 -6.96 -5.21 9.22
N LEU A 75 -6.93 -3.99 8.67
CA LEU A 75 -5.77 -3.11 8.78
C LEU A 75 -5.44 -2.84 10.26
N ASP A 76 -4.16 -2.67 10.56
CA ASP A 76 -3.72 -2.18 11.87
C ASP A 76 -2.99 -0.84 11.70
N PRO A 77 -3.71 0.30 11.63
CA PRO A 77 -3.09 1.62 11.37
C PRO A 77 -2.12 2.08 12.46
N GLY A 78 -2.24 1.58 13.68
CA GLY A 78 -1.33 1.90 14.80
C GLY A 78 -0.25 0.85 15.02
N GLY A 79 -0.27 -0.23 14.24
CA GLY A 79 0.59 -1.39 14.42
C GLY A 79 1.95 -1.29 13.75
N SER A 80 2.70 -2.37 13.93
CA SER A 80 3.98 -2.61 13.28
C SER A 80 3.98 -3.97 12.57
N LEU A 81 4.87 -4.16 11.61
CA LEU A 81 5.02 -5.45 10.92
C LEU A 81 5.41 -6.58 11.87
N VAL A 82 6.26 -6.28 12.86
CA VAL A 82 6.67 -7.24 13.88
C VAL A 82 5.47 -7.72 14.68
N SER A 83 4.67 -6.79 15.23
CA SER A 83 3.50 -7.14 16.04
C SER A 83 2.41 -7.85 15.23
N LEU A 84 2.19 -7.42 13.98
CA LEU A 84 1.25 -8.07 13.08
C LEU A 84 1.64 -9.52 12.79
N LEU A 85 2.89 -9.77 12.40
CA LEU A 85 3.36 -11.11 12.07
C LEU A 85 3.44 -12.02 13.30
N ALA A 86 3.85 -11.50 14.46
CA ALA A 86 3.81 -12.25 15.71
C ALA A 86 2.39 -12.67 16.07
N ASP A 87 1.43 -11.76 15.97
CA ASP A 87 0.02 -12.07 16.24
C ASP A 87 -0.55 -13.07 15.24
N VAL A 88 -0.19 -13.00 13.94
CA VAL A 88 -0.56 -14.00 12.94
C VAL A 88 0.02 -15.38 13.30
N ALA A 89 1.31 -15.45 13.64
CA ALA A 89 1.97 -16.69 14.02
C ALA A 89 1.32 -17.36 15.25
N ASP A 90 0.91 -16.56 16.22
CA ASP A 90 0.33 -17.04 17.48
C ASP A 90 -1.16 -17.39 17.36
N THR A 91 -1.93 -16.60 16.60
CA THR A 91 -3.41 -16.65 16.64
C THR A 91 -4.05 -17.26 15.39
N ASP A 92 -3.34 -17.28 14.26
CA ASP A 92 -3.86 -17.80 12.98
C ASP A 92 -2.84 -18.70 12.26
N PRO A 93 -2.71 -19.97 12.69
CA PRO A 93 -1.76 -20.92 12.10
C PRO A 93 -1.97 -21.16 10.61
N ARG A 94 -3.20 -20.96 10.09
CA ARG A 94 -3.48 -21.16 8.66
C ARG A 94 -2.90 -20.02 7.83
N THR A 95 -3.09 -18.79 8.26
CA THR A 95 -2.49 -17.63 7.61
C THR A 95 -0.97 -17.66 7.77
N TRP A 96 -0.46 -18.04 8.95
CA TRP A 96 0.97 -18.20 9.18
C TRP A 96 1.61 -19.25 8.25
N ALA A 97 0.97 -20.40 8.05
CA ALA A 97 1.45 -21.39 7.08
C ALA A 97 1.58 -20.79 5.67
N GLY A 98 0.61 -19.97 5.24
CA GLY A 98 0.70 -19.25 3.97
C GLY A 98 1.84 -18.22 3.93
N VAL A 99 2.18 -17.58 5.06
CA VAL A 99 3.36 -16.69 5.14
C VAL A 99 4.63 -17.50 4.91
N LEU A 100 4.77 -18.64 5.59
CA LEU A 100 5.92 -19.55 5.41
C LEU A 100 6.02 -20.12 3.99
N GLU A 101 4.90 -20.24 3.28
CA GLU A 101 4.83 -20.71 1.90
C GLU A 101 5.04 -19.58 0.87
N GLY A 102 5.29 -18.34 1.29
CA GLY A 102 5.49 -17.19 0.40
C GLY A 102 4.22 -16.70 -0.30
N ARG A 103 3.04 -17.10 0.18
CA ARG A 103 1.75 -16.68 -0.38
C ARG A 103 1.39 -15.25 0.00
N TYR A 104 1.83 -14.80 1.16
CA TYR A 104 1.50 -13.49 1.71
C TYR A 104 2.71 -12.57 1.68
N ALA A 105 2.47 -11.32 1.35
CA ALA A 105 3.38 -10.21 1.55
C ALA A 105 2.86 -9.32 2.67
N ALA A 106 3.76 -8.64 3.36
CA ALA A 106 3.47 -7.69 4.41
C ALA A 106 4.17 -6.36 4.13
N GLY A 107 3.67 -5.28 4.73
CA GLY A 107 4.23 -3.95 4.56
C GLY A 107 3.46 -2.89 5.33
N SER A 108 3.93 -1.65 5.23
CA SER A 108 3.15 -0.49 5.65
C SER A 108 1.91 -0.33 4.79
N LEU A 109 1.01 0.56 5.21
CA LEU A 109 -0.16 0.91 4.41
C LEU A 109 0.24 1.58 3.09
N GLY A 110 1.30 2.39 3.07
CA GLY A 110 1.87 2.93 1.84
C GLY A 110 2.43 1.85 0.92
N SER A 111 3.14 0.85 1.46
CA SER A 111 3.63 -0.31 0.70
C SER A 111 2.47 -1.04 0.00
N TYR A 112 1.36 -1.22 0.71
CA TYR A 112 0.15 -1.83 0.15
C TYR A 112 -0.50 -0.96 -0.93
N LEU A 113 -0.56 0.37 -0.76
CA LEU A 113 -1.05 1.28 -1.81
C LEU A 113 -0.17 1.21 -3.07
N VAL A 114 1.15 1.11 -2.92
CA VAL A 114 2.09 0.94 -4.04
C VAL A 114 1.82 -0.39 -4.76
N ALA A 115 1.70 -1.49 -4.02
CA ALA A 115 1.37 -2.79 -4.60
C ALA A 115 0.03 -2.76 -5.35
N ARG A 116 -1.01 -2.13 -4.77
CA ARG A 116 -2.31 -1.97 -5.42
C ARG A 116 -2.26 -1.11 -6.69
N ALA A 117 -1.53 -0.01 -6.65
CA ALA A 117 -1.39 0.90 -7.78
C ALA A 117 -0.61 0.31 -8.95
N THR A 118 0.27 -0.66 -8.68
CA THR A 118 1.12 -1.34 -9.66
C THR A 118 0.63 -2.75 -10.01
N ARG A 119 -0.57 -3.13 -9.52
CA ARG A 119 -1.16 -4.46 -9.71
C ARG A 119 -0.25 -5.61 -9.21
N GLY A 120 0.46 -5.37 -8.12
CA GLY A 120 1.35 -6.32 -7.44
C GLY A 120 2.74 -6.41 -8.03
N LEU A 121 3.11 -5.54 -8.98
CA LEU A 121 4.45 -5.54 -9.57
C LEU A 121 5.53 -5.01 -8.62
N GLU A 122 5.17 -4.06 -7.75
CA GLU A 122 6.10 -3.45 -6.80
C GLU A 122 5.73 -3.82 -5.37
N HIS A 123 6.69 -4.39 -4.63
CA HIS A 123 6.61 -4.66 -3.18
C HIS A 123 7.76 -3.95 -2.49
N VAL A 124 7.56 -2.66 -2.25
CA VAL A 124 8.60 -1.74 -1.78
C VAL A 124 8.14 -0.91 -0.60
N GLY A 125 9.07 -0.50 0.25
CA GLY A 125 8.82 0.26 1.47
C GLY A 125 9.96 1.21 1.80
N LEU A 126 9.73 2.13 2.74
CA LEU A 126 10.74 3.08 3.19
C LEU A 126 11.48 2.56 4.42
N ALA A 127 12.74 2.97 4.55
CA ALA A 127 13.51 2.73 5.76
C ALA A 127 12.79 3.28 6.99
N GLY A 128 12.73 2.49 8.06
CA GLY A 128 12.00 2.81 9.29
C GLY A 128 10.57 2.27 9.36
N ALA A 129 9.91 2.06 8.21
CA ALA A 129 8.63 1.35 8.14
C ALA A 129 8.82 -0.18 8.06
N VAL A 130 9.97 -0.61 7.52
CA VAL A 130 10.35 -2.01 7.36
C VAL A 130 11.31 -2.41 8.50
N PRO A 131 10.99 -3.42 9.32
CA PRO A 131 11.85 -3.87 10.40
C PRO A 131 13.00 -4.74 9.88
N ASP A 132 14.03 -4.91 10.71
CA ASP A 132 15.03 -5.95 10.49
C ASP A 132 14.39 -7.35 10.54
N LEU A 133 14.79 -8.24 9.64
CA LEU A 133 14.29 -9.62 9.59
C LEU A 133 14.48 -10.36 10.93
N ALA A 134 15.56 -10.07 11.66
CA ALA A 134 15.86 -10.66 12.97
C ALA A 134 14.84 -10.28 14.06
N ALA A 135 14.01 -9.25 13.84
CA ALA A 135 12.93 -8.87 14.74
C ALA A 135 11.63 -9.64 14.47
N LEU A 136 11.54 -10.39 13.36
CA LEU A 136 10.34 -11.15 13.01
C LEU A 136 10.25 -12.49 13.77
N PRO A 137 9.04 -13.10 13.84
CA PRO A 137 8.90 -14.46 14.34
C PRO A 137 9.80 -15.45 13.60
N ALA A 138 10.30 -16.45 14.33
CA ALA A 138 11.21 -17.44 13.77
C ALA A 138 10.60 -18.15 12.56
N GLY A 139 11.37 -18.22 11.46
CA GLY A 139 10.96 -18.86 10.22
C GLY A 139 10.23 -17.94 9.24
N ALA A 140 9.95 -16.68 9.60
CA ALA A 140 9.47 -15.68 8.63
C ALA A 140 10.45 -15.61 7.44
N PRO A 141 9.98 -15.75 6.19
CA PRO A 141 10.85 -15.63 5.03
C PRO A 141 11.20 -14.17 4.79
N ASP A 142 12.35 -13.90 4.15
CA ASP A 142 12.77 -12.52 3.86
C ASP A 142 11.84 -11.79 2.89
N ASP A 143 11.30 -12.51 1.92
CA ASP A 143 10.39 -12.02 0.87
C ASP A 143 8.98 -11.66 1.36
N VAL A 144 8.64 -11.92 2.63
CA VAL A 144 7.42 -11.38 3.23
C VAL A 144 7.51 -9.86 3.40
N LEU A 145 8.71 -9.31 3.56
CA LEU A 145 8.94 -7.88 3.77
C LEU A 145 9.19 -7.17 2.43
N PRO A 146 8.81 -5.90 2.32
CA PRO A 146 9.06 -5.14 1.10
C PRO A 146 10.55 -4.81 0.95
N GLU A 147 11.00 -4.66 -0.29
CA GLU A 147 12.32 -4.11 -0.58
C GLU A 147 12.41 -2.66 -0.08
N VAL A 148 13.47 -2.36 0.67
CA VAL A 148 13.68 -1.02 1.23
C VAL A 148 14.33 -0.11 0.19
N LEU A 149 13.63 0.96 -0.19
CA LEU A 149 14.09 1.97 -1.14
C LEU A 149 14.22 3.36 -0.49
N PRO A 150 15.10 4.24 -1.01
CA PRO A 150 15.09 5.65 -0.63
C PRO A 150 13.79 6.33 -1.11
N PRO A 151 13.34 7.43 -0.46
CA PRO A 151 12.19 8.19 -0.91
C PRO A 151 12.37 8.68 -2.36
N GLY A 152 11.38 8.42 -3.22
CA GLY A 152 11.48 8.75 -4.64
C GLY A 152 10.57 7.92 -5.54
N PRO A 153 10.87 7.87 -6.85
CA PRO A 153 10.14 7.04 -7.82
C PRO A 153 10.28 5.55 -7.50
N VAL A 154 9.17 4.84 -7.49
CA VAL A 154 9.09 3.41 -7.20
C VAL A 154 8.47 2.58 -8.33
N GLY A 155 7.85 3.23 -9.31
CA GLY A 155 7.24 2.50 -10.42
C GLY A 155 6.35 3.39 -11.28
N THR A 156 5.40 2.76 -11.96
CA THR A 156 4.38 3.43 -12.78
C THR A 156 3.03 2.83 -12.43
N THR A 157 1.99 3.66 -12.32
CA THR A 157 0.63 3.20 -12.05
C THR A 157 0.11 2.30 -13.18
N ASP A 158 -0.65 1.26 -12.83
CA ASP A 158 -1.36 0.42 -13.78
C ASP A 158 -2.73 1.05 -14.12
N PRO A 159 -3.04 1.31 -15.41
CA PRO A 159 -4.32 1.88 -15.84
C PRO A 159 -5.56 1.10 -15.39
N ALA A 160 -5.48 -0.22 -15.27
CA ALA A 160 -6.59 -1.04 -14.81
C ALA A 160 -6.90 -0.85 -13.32
N CYS A 161 -5.89 -0.41 -12.55
CA CYS A 161 -6.01 -0.14 -11.12
C CYS A 161 -6.28 1.35 -10.84
N CYS A 162 -5.72 2.26 -11.63
CA CYS A 162 -5.71 3.70 -11.36
C CYS A 162 -6.56 4.50 -12.36
N ALA A 163 -7.80 4.07 -12.61
CA ALA A 163 -8.78 4.77 -13.46
C ALA A 163 -8.25 5.23 -14.83
N GLY A 164 -7.46 4.38 -15.49
CA GLY A 164 -6.87 4.66 -16.80
C GLY A 164 -5.52 5.38 -16.77
N LEU A 165 -5.00 5.76 -15.61
CA LEU A 165 -3.73 6.47 -15.49
C LEU A 165 -2.51 5.56 -15.59
N ARG A 166 -1.59 5.94 -16.47
CA ARG A 166 -0.22 5.42 -16.54
C ARG A 166 0.76 6.56 -16.29
N VAL A 167 1.06 6.82 -15.03
CA VAL A 167 1.93 7.93 -14.60
C VAL A 167 2.97 7.43 -13.59
N PRO A 168 4.09 8.14 -13.41
CA PRO A 168 5.06 7.81 -12.37
C PRO A 168 4.41 7.72 -10.99
N LEU A 169 4.83 6.70 -10.23
CA LEU A 169 4.45 6.48 -8.85
C LEU A 169 5.67 6.75 -7.95
N LEU A 170 5.48 7.55 -6.92
CA LEU A 170 6.49 7.88 -5.93
C LEU A 170 6.07 7.36 -4.56
N LEU A 171 7.05 6.95 -3.75
CA LEU A 171 6.88 6.67 -2.33
C LEU A 171 7.75 7.66 -1.54
N LEU A 172 7.12 8.47 -0.69
CA LEU A 172 7.73 9.61 -0.02
C LEU A 172 7.50 9.57 1.49
N LEU A 173 8.38 10.22 2.24
CA LEU A 173 8.19 10.49 3.67
C LEU A 173 7.25 11.70 3.87
N PRO A 174 6.58 11.79 5.04
CA PRO A 174 5.87 13.00 5.44
C PRO A 174 6.83 14.19 5.53
N ALA A 175 6.34 15.38 5.19
CA ALA A 175 7.12 16.63 5.21
C ALA A 175 7.31 17.19 6.63
#